data_AF-A0A377BR22-F1
#
_entry.id   AF-A0A377BR22-F1
#
_cell.length_a   1.000
_cell.length_b   1.000
_cell.length_c   1.000
_cell.angle_alpha   90.00
_cell.angle_beta   90.00
_cell.angle_gamma   90.00
#
_symmetry.space_group_name_H-M   'P 1'
#
loop_
_entity.id
_entity.type
_entity.pdbx_description
1 polymer ?
#
loop_
_entity_poly.entity_id
_entity_poly.type
_entity_poly.pdbx_seq_one_letter_code
_entity_poly.pdbx_strand_id
1 'polypeptide(L)'
;MVRHLTRRLIWGVYSAENQLLACFRVAEDNSYSTADDDLFTMPEGDISIGIPHVLEISPTDAAAFGQLFADYELLPPFRQLDRNSYALTEAERNASELTRWAGRKCPSGRVMGLANKGWIKGTPQDGGWNRLDDQTSRSLVVNHGNR
;
A
#
# COMPACT_ATOMS: atom_id res chain seq x y z
N MET A 1 -26.66 -2.00 1.34
CA MET A 1 -26.16 -0.61 1.24
C MET A 1 -24.62 -0.60 1.32
N VAL A 2 -23.92 -1.23 0.35
CA VAL A 2 -22.44 -1.22 0.23
C VAL A 2 -21.95 -1.35 -1.24
N ARG A 3 -22.83 -1.77 -2.17
CA ARG A 3 -22.48 -2.02 -3.59
C ARG A 3 -21.79 -0.85 -4.31
N HIS A 4 -22.07 0.38 -3.90
CA HIS A 4 -21.52 1.56 -4.55
C HIS A 4 -20.04 1.79 -4.21
N LEU A 5 -19.59 1.30 -3.05
CA LEU A 5 -18.20 1.37 -2.62
C LEU A 5 -17.37 0.27 -3.29
N THR A 6 -17.88 -0.95 -3.33
CA THR A 6 -17.16 -2.11 -3.90
C THR A 6 -16.88 -1.96 -5.39
N ARG A 7 -17.74 -1.27 -6.15
CA ARG A 7 -17.57 -1.02 -7.60
C ARG A 7 -16.52 0.04 -7.94
N ARG A 8 -16.15 0.89 -6.98
CA ARG A 8 -15.19 2.00 -7.17
C ARG A 8 -13.81 1.68 -6.62
N LEU A 9 -13.56 0.40 -6.36
CA LEU A 9 -12.35 -0.10 -5.75
C LEU A 9 -11.81 -1.25 -6.58
N ILE A 10 -10.49 -1.33 -6.63
CA ILE A 10 -9.78 -2.50 -7.15
C ILE A 10 -9.65 -3.48 -6.00
N TRP A 11 -9.93 -4.74 -6.29
CA TRP A 11 -9.84 -5.86 -5.35
C TRP A 11 -8.70 -6.78 -5.77
N GLY A 12 -8.06 -7.39 -4.79
CA GLY A 12 -6.96 -8.31 -4.97
C GLY A 12 -7.36 -9.68 -4.43
N VAL A 13 -7.03 -10.72 -5.18
CA VAL A 13 -7.07 -12.10 -4.71
C VAL A 13 -5.70 -12.45 -4.18
N TYR A 14 -5.66 -12.97 -2.96
CA TYR A 14 -4.46 -13.35 -2.24
C TYR A 14 -4.43 -14.86 -2.02
N SER A 15 -3.23 -15.44 -2.12
CA SER A 15 -2.98 -16.81 -1.68
C SER A 15 -3.00 -16.94 -0.16
N ALA A 16 -2.96 -18.17 0.34
CA ALA A 16 -2.79 -18.46 1.77
C ALA A 16 -1.51 -17.82 2.36
N GLU A 17 -0.48 -17.62 1.55
CA GLU A 17 0.76 -16.91 1.93
C GLU A 17 0.66 -15.37 1.82
N ASN A 18 -0.54 -14.83 1.63
CA ASN A 18 -0.80 -13.39 1.49
C ASN A 18 -0.05 -12.76 0.29
N GLN A 19 0.14 -13.52 -0.79
CA GLN A 19 0.69 -13.03 -2.04
C GLN A 19 -0.43 -12.63 -3.00
N LEU A 20 -0.33 -11.45 -3.62
CA LEU A 20 -1.30 -11.00 -4.60
C LEU A 20 -1.20 -11.86 -5.86
N LEU A 21 -2.27 -12.60 -6.14
CA LEU A 21 -2.39 -13.50 -7.30
C LEU A 21 -2.98 -12.77 -8.51
N ALA A 22 -4.03 -11.97 -8.30
CA ALA A 22 -4.72 -11.26 -9.36
C ALA A 22 -5.46 -10.03 -8.82
N CYS A 23 -5.67 -9.04 -9.69
CA CYS A 23 -6.52 -7.89 -9.40
C CYS A 23 -7.78 -7.93 -10.25
N PHE A 24 -8.90 -7.48 -9.68
CA PHE A 24 -10.18 -7.38 -10.38
C PHE A 24 -11.01 -6.20 -9.87
N ARG A 25 -12.00 -5.80 -10.66
CA ARG A 25 -13.05 -4.82 -10.29
C ARG A 25 -14.41 -5.50 -10.29
N VAL A 26 -15.38 -4.91 -9.59
CA VAL A 26 -16.79 -5.33 -9.66
C VAL A 26 -17.51 -4.43 -10.66
N ALA A 27 -18.06 -5.00 -11.73
CA ALA A 27 -18.82 -4.29 -12.75
C ALA A 27 -20.27 -3.98 -12.31
N GLU A 28 -21.03 -3.29 -13.17
CA GLU A 28 -22.38 -2.83 -12.84
C GLU A 28 -23.42 -3.94 -12.70
N ASP A 29 -23.23 -5.03 -13.42
CA ASP A 29 -24.01 -6.26 -13.37
C ASP A 29 -23.58 -7.20 -12.22
N ASN A 30 -22.58 -6.78 -11.43
CA ASN A 30 -21.91 -7.56 -10.38
C ASN A 30 -21.04 -8.71 -10.90
N SER A 31 -20.72 -8.72 -12.20
CA SER A 31 -19.60 -9.52 -12.70
C SER A 31 -18.27 -8.96 -12.20
N TYR A 32 -17.22 -9.76 -12.33
CA TYR A 32 -15.86 -9.35 -12.05
C TYR A 32 -15.14 -9.13 -13.38
N SER A 33 -14.34 -8.06 -13.45
CA SER A 33 -13.54 -7.75 -14.64
C SER A 33 -12.07 -7.53 -14.28
N THR A 34 -11.17 -7.87 -15.19
CA THR A 34 -9.73 -7.62 -15.08
C THR A 34 -9.38 -6.17 -15.45
N ALA A 35 -8.09 -5.85 -15.50
CA ALA A 35 -7.58 -4.56 -15.95
C ALA A 35 -7.85 -4.29 -17.44
N ASP A 36 -8.01 -5.35 -18.23
CA ASP A 36 -8.36 -5.29 -19.67
C ASP A 36 -9.88 -5.28 -19.91
N ASP A 37 -10.67 -5.17 -18.85
CA ASP A 37 -12.14 -5.27 -18.85
C ASP A 37 -12.71 -6.64 -19.24
N ASP A 38 -11.87 -7.67 -19.29
CA ASP A 38 -12.29 -9.03 -19.57
C ASP A 38 -12.93 -9.70 -18.34
N LEU A 39 -13.81 -10.68 -18.57
CA LEU A 39 -14.46 -11.43 -17.51
C LEU A 39 -13.42 -12.13 -16.63
N PHE A 40 -13.44 -11.81 -15.34
CA PHE A 40 -12.59 -12.44 -14.33
C PHE A 40 -13.35 -13.54 -13.60
N THR A 41 -12.82 -14.76 -13.65
CA THR A 41 -13.35 -15.88 -12.86
C THR A 41 -12.56 -15.99 -11.56
N MET A 42 -13.27 -16.05 -10.43
CA MET A 42 -12.63 -16.22 -9.13
C MET A 42 -11.92 -17.59 -9.08
N PRO A 43 -10.62 -17.64 -8.73
CA PRO A 43 -9.93 -18.91 -8.61
C PRO A 43 -10.51 -19.75 -7.46
N GLU A 44 -10.55 -21.07 -7.64
CA GLU A 44 -10.99 -22.01 -6.62
C GLU A 44 -9.84 -22.33 -5.65
N GLY A 45 -10.14 -22.47 -4.36
CA GLY A 45 -9.17 -22.85 -3.33
C GLY A 45 -9.22 -21.99 -2.08
N ASP A 46 -8.15 -22.06 -1.27
CA ASP A 46 -7.97 -21.24 -0.08
C ASP A 46 -7.39 -19.87 -0.49
N ILE A 47 -8.31 -18.95 -0.82
CA ILE A 47 -8.00 -17.60 -1.28
C ILE A 47 -8.63 -16.56 -0.36
N SER A 48 -7.93 -15.43 -0.20
CA SER A 48 -8.43 -14.27 0.54
C SER A 48 -8.67 -13.10 -0.41
N ILE A 49 -9.72 -12.32 -0.19
CA ILE A 49 -10.02 -11.13 -0.99
C ILE A 49 -9.72 -9.88 -0.15
N GLY A 50 -8.93 -8.97 -0.72
CA GLY A 50 -8.49 -7.76 -0.02
C GLY A 50 -8.35 -6.55 -0.93
N ILE A 51 -7.91 -5.44 -0.35
CA ILE A 51 -7.59 -4.21 -1.10
C ILE A 51 -6.08 -4.21 -1.40
N PRO A 52 -5.67 -4.32 -2.68
CA PRO A 52 -4.27 -4.38 -3.04
C PRO A 52 -3.57 -3.06 -2.79
N HIS A 53 -2.34 -3.15 -2.27
CA HIS A 53 -1.47 -2.01 -2.17
C HIS A 53 -0.90 -1.70 -3.56
N VAL A 54 -0.76 -0.42 -3.94
CA VAL A 54 -0.23 0.00 -5.25
C VAL A 54 1.13 -0.62 -5.62
N LEU A 55 1.92 -0.99 -4.61
CA LEU A 55 3.23 -1.64 -4.80
C LEU A 55 3.13 -3.13 -5.13
N GLU A 56 2.01 -3.77 -4.85
CA GLU A 56 1.74 -5.17 -5.19
C GLU A 56 1.17 -5.28 -6.62
N ILE A 57 0.49 -4.23 -7.10
CA ILE A 57 -0.10 -4.17 -8.44
C ILE A 57 1.02 -3.88 -9.46
N SER A 58 1.00 -4.59 -10.59
CA SER A 58 1.92 -4.30 -11.68
C SER A 58 1.67 -2.87 -12.23
N PRO A 59 2.70 -2.14 -12.69
CA PRO A 59 2.50 -0.80 -13.26
C PRO A 59 1.57 -0.78 -14.48
N THR A 60 1.56 -1.88 -15.25
CA THR A 60 0.67 -2.06 -16.40
C THR A 60 -0.78 -2.15 -15.97
N ASP A 61 -1.08 -3.02 -14.99
CA ASP A 61 -2.46 -3.18 -14.50
C ASP A 61 -2.92 -1.92 -13.79
N ALA A 62 -2.05 -1.27 -13.01
CA ALA A 62 -2.36 -0.01 -12.34
C ALA A 62 -2.76 1.08 -13.35
N ALA A 63 -2.06 1.19 -14.48
CA ALA A 63 -2.40 2.13 -15.55
C ALA A 63 -3.73 1.76 -16.23
N ALA A 64 -3.93 0.48 -16.55
CA ALA A 64 -5.13 -0.01 -17.20
C ALA A 64 -6.38 0.17 -16.32
N PHE A 65 -6.33 -0.18 -15.02
CA PHE A 65 -7.40 0.11 -14.08
C PHE A 65 -7.65 1.61 -13.90
N GLY A 66 -6.60 2.43 -13.91
CA GLY A 66 -6.72 3.89 -13.88
C GLY A 66 -7.49 4.42 -15.08
N GLN A 67 -7.22 3.88 -16.28
CA GLN A 67 -7.94 4.22 -17.51
C GLN A 67 -9.40 3.76 -17.44
N LEU A 68 -9.66 2.52 -17.01
CA LEU A 68 -11.03 2.03 -16.82
C LEU A 68 -11.84 2.91 -15.87
N PHE A 69 -11.26 3.34 -14.76
CA PHE A 69 -11.95 4.24 -13.83
C PHE A 69 -12.25 5.61 -14.44
N ALA A 70 -11.36 6.12 -15.29
CA ALA A 70 -11.61 7.36 -16.03
C ALA A 70 -12.73 7.17 -17.07
N ASP A 71 -12.69 6.09 -17.85
CA ASP A 71 -13.64 5.79 -18.92
C ASP A 71 -15.07 5.56 -18.41
N TYR A 72 -15.20 4.89 -17.26
CA TYR A 72 -16.48 4.66 -16.58
C TYR A 72 -16.89 5.78 -15.62
N GLU A 73 -16.16 6.90 -15.60
CA GLU A 73 -16.37 8.05 -14.68
C GLU A 73 -16.47 7.64 -13.19
N LEU A 74 -15.78 6.57 -12.82
CA LEU A 74 -15.76 6.02 -11.47
C LEU A 74 -14.76 6.80 -10.63
N LEU A 75 -15.25 7.76 -9.84
CA LEU A 75 -14.43 8.46 -8.87
C LEU A 75 -14.12 7.55 -7.66
N PRO A 76 -12.87 7.09 -7.48
CA PRO A 76 -12.54 6.24 -6.35
C PRO A 76 -12.67 7.04 -5.05
N PRO A 77 -13.19 6.43 -3.96
CA PRO A 77 -13.46 7.13 -2.71
C PRO A 77 -12.18 7.61 -2.00
N PHE A 78 -11.03 7.05 -2.37
CA PHE A 78 -9.71 7.47 -1.92
C PHE A 78 -8.66 7.18 -3.01
N ARG A 79 -7.47 7.76 -2.84
CA ARG A 79 -6.34 7.52 -3.74
C ARG A 79 -5.79 6.11 -3.53
N GLN A 80 -6.36 5.13 -4.21
CA GLN A 80 -5.90 3.74 -4.18
C GLN A 80 -4.66 3.57 -5.07
N LEU A 81 -4.78 3.91 -6.36
CA LEU A 81 -3.67 3.88 -7.33
C LEU A 81 -2.74 5.10 -7.20
N ASP A 82 -3.30 6.28 -6.95
CA ASP A 82 -2.53 7.53 -6.77
C ASP A 82 -1.98 7.67 -5.33
N ARG A 83 -1.77 6.55 -4.63
CA ARG A 83 -1.16 6.57 -3.30
C ARG A 83 0.34 6.77 -3.47
N ASN A 84 0.87 7.84 -2.89
CA ASN A 84 2.31 8.08 -2.86
C ASN A 84 3.05 6.85 -2.31
N SER A 85 3.85 6.23 -3.18
CA SER A 85 4.74 5.13 -2.83
C SER A 85 6.18 5.58 -3.06
N TYR A 86 7.07 5.14 -2.18
CA TYR A 86 8.50 5.46 -2.25
C TYR A 86 9.26 4.15 -2.31
N ALA A 87 9.49 3.65 -3.52
CA ALA A 87 10.32 2.48 -3.74
C ALA A 87 11.78 2.80 -3.39
N LEU A 88 12.47 1.83 -2.78
CA LEU A 88 13.91 1.91 -2.59
C LEU A 88 14.62 1.86 -3.94
N THR A 89 15.61 2.71 -4.12
CA THR A 89 16.56 2.59 -5.24
C THR A 89 17.46 1.37 -5.05
N GLU A 90 18.15 0.92 -6.10
CA GLU A 90 19.11 -0.19 -6.01
C GLU A 90 20.24 0.08 -5.01
N ALA A 91 20.71 1.34 -4.95
CA ALA A 91 21.69 1.77 -3.97
C ALA A 91 21.15 1.73 -2.53
N GLU A 92 19.89 2.10 -2.33
CA GLU A 92 19.20 2.06 -1.03
C GLU A 92 18.86 0.62 -0.59
N ARG A 93 18.59 -0.30 -1.52
CA ARG A 93 18.37 -1.72 -1.21
C ARG A 93 19.60 -2.41 -0.65
N ASN A 94 20.78 -2.05 -1.17
CA ASN A 94 22.06 -2.62 -0.75
C ASN A 94 22.69 -1.85 0.42
N ALA A 95 22.10 -0.74 0.83
CA ALA A 95 22.52 0.05 1.98
C ALA A 95 21.82 -0.42 3.26
N SER A 96 22.52 -0.35 4.38
CA SER A 96 21.93 -0.56 5.71
C SER A 96 21.15 0.66 6.22
N GLU A 97 21.23 1.79 5.53
CA GLU A 97 20.65 3.07 5.94
C GLU A 97 20.08 3.87 4.76
N LEU A 98 18.93 4.50 4.97
CA LEU A 98 18.26 5.36 3.98
C LEU A 98 18.61 6.84 4.21
N THR A 99 19.67 7.31 3.56
CA THR A 99 20.17 8.69 3.74
C THR A 99 19.35 9.75 3.01
N ARG A 100 18.41 9.35 2.12
CA ARG A 100 17.53 10.26 1.36
C ARG A 100 16.70 11.22 2.23
N TRP A 101 16.44 10.84 3.48
CA TRP A 101 15.71 11.66 4.45
C TRP A 101 16.58 12.10 5.64
N ALA A 102 17.90 11.84 5.61
CA ALA A 102 18.82 12.29 6.64
C ALA A 102 18.79 13.83 6.74
N GLY A 103 18.75 14.34 7.97
CA GLY A 103 18.69 15.78 8.25
C GLY A 103 17.32 16.45 8.03
N ARG A 104 16.28 15.72 7.58
CA ARG A 104 14.92 16.28 7.53
C ARG A 104 14.32 16.34 8.93
N LYS A 105 13.94 17.55 9.36
CA LYS A 105 13.22 17.73 10.64
C LYS A 105 11.77 17.26 10.49
N CYS A 106 11.36 16.30 11.32
CA CYS A 106 9.97 15.91 11.48
C CYS A 106 9.44 16.44 12.82
N PRO A 107 8.28 17.11 12.88
CA PRO A 107 7.67 17.49 14.15
C PRO A 107 7.49 16.26 15.05
N SER A 108 8.04 16.31 16.26
CA SER A 108 8.02 15.20 17.23
C SER A 108 6.60 14.67 17.49
N GLY A 109 5.60 15.54 17.51
CA GLY A 109 4.19 15.16 17.65
C GLY A 109 3.66 14.27 16.52
N ARG A 110 4.15 14.41 15.27
CA ARG A 110 3.77 13.52 14.17
C ARG A 110 4.39 12.13 14.29
N VAL A 111 5.60 12.05 14.86
CA VAL A 111 6.28 10.77 15.12
C VAL A 111 5.61 10.03 16.28
N MET A 112 5.29 10.73 17.37
CA MET A 112 4.54 10.14 18.48
C MET A 112 3.12 9.70 18.08
N GLY A 113 2.48 10.46 17.17
CA GLY A 113 1.19 10.10 16.61
C GLY A 113 1.18 8.83 15.74
N LEU A 114 2.34 8.28 15.35
CA LEU A 114 2.43 7.00 14.66
C LEU A 114 2.07 5.83 15.58
N ALA A 115 2.30 5.94 16.89
CA ALA A 115 1.93 4.92 17.86
C ALA A 115 0.40 4.67 17.86
N ASN A 116 -0.38 5.76 17.75
CA ASN A 116 -1.85 5.70 17.61
C ASN A 116 -2.31 5.12 16.26
N LYS A 117 -1.39 4.94 15.31
CA LYS A 117 -1.62 4.35 13.98
C LYS A 117 -1.01 2.94 13.87
N GLY A 118 -0.75 2.28 14.99
CA GLY A 118 -0.29 0.90 15.05
C GLY A 118 1.22 0.71 14.87
N TRP A 119 2.02 1.77 14.87
CA TRP A 119 3.48 1.65 14.84
C TRP A 119 4.03 1.35 16.23
N ILE A 120 4.92 0.37 16.34
CA ILE A 120 5.52 0.00 17.63
C ILE A 120 6.88 0.67 17.76
N LYS A 121 7.12 1.28 18.92
CA LYS A 121 8.43 1.84 19.25
C LYS A 121 9.39 0.70 19.57
N GLY A 122 10.38 0.49 18.71
CA GLY A 122 11.52 -0.38 18.94
C GLY A 122 12.42 0.12 20.07
N THR A 123 13.38 -0.71 20.47
CA THR A 123 14.28 -0.45 21.59
C THR A 123 15.04 0.87 21.40
N PRO A 124 15.12 1.75 22.42
CA PRO A 124 15.96 2.94 22.35
C PRO A 124 17.41 2.54 22.06
N GLN A 125 18.02 3.21 21.08
CA GLN A 125 19.46 3.09 20.82
C GLN A 125 20.17 4.34 21.34
N ASP A 126 21.40 4.17 21.83
CA ASP A 126 22.18 5.25 22.46
C ASP A 126 22.31 6.47 21.54
N GLY A 127 22.14 7.68 22.11
CA GLY A 127 22.19 8.95 21.38
C GLY A 127 20.85 9.54 20.96
N GLY A 128 19.73 9.07 21.51
CA GLY A 128 18.39 9.65 21.24
C GLY A 128 17.71 9.11 19.97
N TRP A 129 18.15 7.95 19.49
CA TRP A 129 17.60 7.27 18.33
C TRP A 129 16.48 6.33 18.77
N ASN A 130 15.29 6.49 18.16
CA ASN A 130 14.19 5.55 18.34
C ASN A 130 13.98 4.79 17.03
N ARG A 131 14.15 3.46 17.09
CA ARG A 131 13.69 2.56 16.03
C ARG A 131 12.17 2.42 16.15
N LEU A 132 11.43 2.47 15.05
CA LEU A 132 10.02 2.08 14.99
C LEU A 132 9.95 0.85 14.09
N ASP A 133 9.35 -0.22 14.59
CA ASP A 133 9.18 -1.48 13.86
C ASP A 133 7.69 -1.69 13.56
N ASP A 134 7.37 -2.08 12.33
CA ASP A 134 6.03 -2.54 11.96
C ASP A 134 5.94 -4.08 11.94
N GLN A 135 4.71 -4.62 11.97
CA GLN A 135 4.46 -6.06 11.94
C GLN A 135 4.84 -6.74 10.60
N THR A 136 5.37 -5.99 9.64
CA THR A 136 5.81 -6.44 8.31
C THR A 136 7.33 -6.30 8.10
N SER A 137 8.10 -6.26 9.19
CA SER A 137 9.58 -6.18 9.19
C SER A 137 10.17 -4.93 8.53
N ARG A 138 9.46 -3.79 8.55
CA ARG A 138 10.03 -2.50 8.12
C ARG A 138 10.47 -1.71 9.35
N SER A 139 11.70 -1.21 9.34
CA SER A 139 12.26 -0.38 10.41
C SER A 139 12.43 1.08 9.94
N LEU A 140 11.96 2.02 10.75
CA LEU A 140 12.18 3.46 10.56
C LEU A 140 13.04 3.96 11.72
N VAL A 141 14.15 4.64 11.40
CA VAL A 141 15.05 5.20 12.40
C VAL A 141 14.90 6.72 12.42
N VAL A 142 14.52 7.28 13.58
CA VAL A 142 14.37 8.73 13.76
C VAL A 142 15.34 9.23 14.82
N ASN A 143 16.16 10.22 14.46
CA ASN A 143 17.07 10.90 15.36
C ASN A 143 16.40 12.16 15.97
N HIS A 144 16.34 12.24 17.30
CA HIS A 144 16.03 13.49 17.99
C HIS A 144 17.28 14.39 18.07
N GLY A 145 17.58 15.07 16.97
CA GLY A 145 18.49 16.21 16.99
C GLY A 145 17.87 17.38 17.77
N ASN A 146 18.37 17.60 18.98
CA ASN A 146 17.95 18.69 19.86
C ASN A 146 18.45 20.05 19.33
N ARG A 147 17.54 20.83 18.72
CA ARG A 147 17.22 22.26 18.97
C ARG A 147 16.32 22.81 17.86
#